data_AF-A0A419EDK1-F1
#
_entry.id   AF-A0A419EDK1-F1
#
_cell.length_a   1.000
_cell.length_b   1.000
_cell.length_c   1.000
_cell.angle_alpha   90.00
_cell.angle_beta   90.00
_cell.angle_gamma   90.00
#
_symmetry.space_group_name_H-M   'P 1'
#
loop_
_entity.id
_entity.type
_entity.pdbx_description
1 polymer ?
#
loop_
_entity_poly.entity_id
_entity_poly.type
_entity_poly.pdbx_seq_one_letter_code
_entity_poly.pdbx_strand_id
1 'polypeptide(L)'
;MSATPMYDSVAILSSEALGGLPPARLEARQRRLDSVIIGGPAALIAIIAGGGPFVLYDGKGPLWILVLAAIWIGGFAALIAWLCLRHLLNAGSPDGWVLREDGAHLLINLRSHLNTHFDPATPSLLVLPQRRVRSLSVVRERGVRTHVGDYGVIFENPIRREFLDIAFDGDTEAVAAAVSAEGTRRSKGGSRFHHSAVRMLPNGTLRIAWRDETNRLRPGLDTLRRRLSLRYRFADAESSEQAPLRSLDRAGQESRLLEMVSRGERMKAVALAKVLYGMDTTEAMHFVDRMRG
;
A
#
# COMPACT_ATOMS: atom_id res chain seq x y z
N MET A 1 7.14 -4.55 44.04
CA MET A 1 7.71 -3.77 42.92
C MET A 1 6.58 -3.49 41.94
N SER A 2 6.11 -2.25 41.97
CA SER A 2 4.97 -1.72 41.21
C SER A 2 5.34 -1.55 39.74
N ALA A 3 4.72 -2.34 38.87
CA ALA A 3 4.81 -2.14 37.42
C ALA A 3 4.05 -0.86 37.02
N THR A 4 4.70 -0.10 36.16
CA THR A 4 4.50 1.29 35.77
C THR A 4 3.11 1.60 35.15
N PRO A 5 2.45 2.73 35.47
CA PRO A 5 1.17 3.16 34.89
C PRO A 5 1.31 3.82 33.49
N MET A 6 2.33 3.45 32.69
CA MET A 6 2.72 4.19 31.48
C MET A 6 1.99 3.77 30.19
N TYR A 7 1.13 2.75 30.25
CA TYR A 7 0.45 2.17 29.06
C TYR A 7 -1.04 2.54 28.92
N ASP A 8 -1.51 3.47 29.75
CA ASP A 8 -2.92 3.82 29.83
C ASP A 8 -3.33 4.97 28.87
N SER A 9 -2.33 5.62 28.26
CA SER A 9 -2.46 6.70 27.28
C SER A 9 -2.10 6.24 25.86
N VAL A 10 -2.63 6.95 24.86
CA VAL A 10 -2.18 6.81 23.48
C VAL A 10 -0.74 7.31 23.40
N ALA A 11 0.17 6.47 22.92
CA ALA A 11 1.59 6.78 22.87
C ALA A 11 2.16 6.52 21.48
N ILE A 12 3.13 7.33 21.07
CA ILE A 12 3.91 7.13 19.86
C ILE A 12 5.33 6.78 20.28
N LEU A 13 5.77 5.58 19.95
CA LEU A 13 7.05 5.02 20.37
C LEU A 13 7.97 4.74 19.17
N SER A 14 9.27 4.71 19.44
CA SER A 14 10.26 4.15 18.52
C SER A 14 10.12 2.64 18.45
N SER A 15 10.35 2.07 17.25
CA SER A 15 10.30 0.63 17.04
C SER A 15 11.31 -0.13 17.93
N GLU A 16 12.45 0.49 18.24
CA GLU A 16 13.48 -0.05 19.13
C GLU A 16 13.03 -0.13 20.60
N ALA A 17 12.12 0.76 21.03
CA ALA A 17 11.67 0.83 22.43
C ALA A 17 10.84 -0.39 22.86
N LEU A 18 10.40 -1.23 21.91
CA LEU A 18 9.59 -2.43 22.17
C LEU A 18 10.39 -3.74 22.20
N GLY A 19 11.72 -3.67 22.22
CA GLY A 19 12.61 -4.74 22.67
C GLY A 19 12.16 -6.17 22.35
N GLY A 20 12.33 -6.61 21.10
CA GLY A 20 12.44 -8.04 20.79
C GLY A 20 11.26 -8.95 21.16
N LEU A 21 10.01 -8.53 20.94
CA LEU A 21 8.87 -9.46 20.96
C LEU A 21 9.09 -10.58 19.91
N PRO A 22 9.21 -11.86 20.32
CA PRO A 22 9.65 -12.93 19.43
C PRO A 22 8.65 -13.15 18.28
N PRO A 23 9.13 -13.56 17.09
CA PRO A 23 8.27 -13.90 15.96
C PRO A 23 7.59 -15.26 16.23
N ALA A 24 6.56 -15.26 17.07
CA ALA A 24 5.86 -16.49 17.42
C ALA A 24 4.97 -16.96 16.26
N ARG A 25 5.48 -17.97 15.54
CA ARG A 25 4.74 -19.05 14.86
C ARG A 25 3.94 -18.71 13.58
N LEU A 26 3.83 -17.45 13.16
CA LEU A 26 3.19 -17.10 11.87
C LEU A 26 4.11 -17.21 10.65
N GLU A 27 5.44 -17.14 10.84
CA GLU A 27 6.41 -17.23 9.75
C GLU A 27 6.40 -18.58 9.01
N ALA A 28 6.12 -19.69 9.71
CA ALA A 28 6.22 -21.03 9.14
C ALA A 28 5.06 -21.39 8.19
N ARG A 29 3.87 -20.78 8.38
CA ARG A 29 2.68 -21.06 7.57
C ARG A 29 2.57 -20.15 6.34
N GLN A 30 3.13 -18.93 6.44
CA GLN A 30 3.17 -17.96 5.35
C GLN A 30 4.14 -18.41 4.23
N ARG A 31 5.28 -19.02 4.59
CA ARG A 31 6.25 -19.60 3.63
C ARG A 31 5.68 -20.71 2.73
N ARG A 32 4.64 -21.45 3.15
CA ARG A 32 4.07 -22.56 2.36
C ARG A 32 3.06 -22.14 1.28
N LEU A 33 2.51 -20.92 1.37
CA LEU A 33 1.48 -20.46 0.43
C LEU A 33 2.04 -19.52 -0.63
N ASP A 34 3.10 -18.76 -0.32
CA ASP A 34 3.77 -17.89 -1.28
C ASP A 34 4.57 -18.69 -2.33
N SER A 35 4.92 -19.95 -2.05
CA SER A 35 5.56 -20.86 -3.01
C SER A 35 4.66 -21.29 -4.17
N VAL A 36 3.32 -21.20 -4.02
CA VAL A 36 2.36 -21.67 -5.04
C VAL A 36 2.02 -20.58 -6.06
N ILE A 37 2.00 -19.31 -5.65
CA ILE A 37 1.65 -18.19 -6.55
C ILE A 37 2.88 -17.69 -7.33
N ILE A 38 4.09 -17.90 -6.81
CA ILE A 38 5.36 -17.47 -7.44
C ILE A 38 6.03 -18.61 -8.24
N GLY A 39 5.68 -19.87 -7.98
CA GLY A 39 6.14 -21.01 -8.77
C GLY A 39 5.62 -21.00 -10.23
N GLY A 40 4.42 -20.46 -10.47
CA GLY A 40 3.80 -20.39 -11.80
C GLY A 40 4.58 -19.53 -12.81
N PRO A 41 4.92 -18.26 -12.48
CA PRO A 41 5.73 -17.40 -13.36
C PRO A 41 7.15 -17.92 -13.56
N ALA A 42 7.79 -18.47 -12.51
CA ALA A 42 9.13 -19.03 -12.61
C ALA A 42 9.18 -20.26 -13.52
N ALA A 43 8.17 -21.14 -13.46
CA ALA A 43 8.02 -22.27 -14.37
C ALA A 43 7.75 -21.81 -15.81
N LEU A 44 6.94 -20.78 -16.03
CA LEU A 44 6.67 -20.23 -17.36
C LEU A 44 7.92 -19.60 -17.99
N ILE A 45 8.70 -18.84 -17.21
CA ILE A 45 9.98 -18.26 -17.66
C ILE A 45 10.98 -19.37 -17.99
N ALA A 46 11.04 -20.45 -17.21
CA ALA A 46 11.89 -21.61 -17.51
C ALA A 46 11.46 -22.35 -18.79
N ILE A 47 10.16 -22.46 -19.06
CA ILE A 47 9.62 -23.06 -20.30
C ILE A 47 9.94 -22.20 -21.53
N ILE A 48 9.77 -20.87 -21.44
CA ILE A 48 10.13 -19.94 -22.52
C ILE A 48 11.65 -19.94 -22.73
N ALA A 49 12.41 -20.04 -21.65
CA ALA A 49 13.86 -20.08 -21.69
C ALA A 49 14.45 -21.36 -22.30
N GLY A 50 13.81 -22.51 -22.03
CA GLY A 50 14.24 -23.81 -22.55
C GLY A 50 13.72 -24.12 -23.95
N GLY A 51 12.49 -23.66 -24.29
CA GLY A 51 11.83 -24.03 -25.55
C GLY A 51 12.01 -23.04 -26.70
N GLY A 52 12.10 -21.73 -26.40
CA GLY A 52 12.15 -20.67 -27.41
C GLY A 52 13.32 -20.75 -28.40
N PRO A 53 14.55 -21.05 -27.95
CA PRO A 53 15.71 -21.14 -28.85
C PRO A 53 15.66 -22.37 -29.78
N PHE A 54 14.98 -23.44 -29.37
CA PHE A 54 14.97 -24.71 -30.10
C PHE A 54 13.97 -24.71 -31.27
N VAL A 55 12.88 -23.96 -31.16
CA VAL A 55 11.81 -23.89 -32.19
C VAL A 55 12.23 -23.06 -33.41
N LEU A 56 13.25 -22.21 -33.30
CA LEU A 56 13.71 -21.33 -34.39
C LEU A 56 14.99 -21.82 -35.09
N TYR A 57 15.52 -22.98 -34.70
CA TYR A 57 16.76 -23.50 -35.28
C TYR A 57 16.49 -24.46 -36.44
N ASP A 58 16.48 -23.93 -37.68
CA ASP A 58 16.35 -24.71 -38.92
C ASP A 58 17.67 -25.43 -39.33
N GLY A 59 18.53 -25.77 -38.37
CA GLY A 59 19.79 -26.52 -38.60
C GLY A 59 20.92 -25.77 -39.32
N LYS A 60 20.69 -24.54 -39.82
CA LYS A 60 21.64 -23.78 -40.65
C LYS A 60 22.25 -22.56 -39.96
N GLY A 61 21.79 -22.21 -38.77
CA GLY A 61 22.32 -21.09 -38.00
C GLY A 61 23.63 -21.45 -37.30
N PRO A 62 24.56 -20.50 -37.09
CA PRO A 62 25.77 -20.80 -36.35
C PRO A 62 25.45 -21.02 -34.86
N LEU A 63 25.99 -22.10 -34.29
CA LEU A 63 25.79 -22.55 -32.90
C LEU A 63 26.00 -21.44 -31.85
N TRP A 64 26.87 -20.47 -32.12
CA TRP A 64 27.13 -19.37 -31.19
C TRP A 64 25.90 -18.47 -30.95
N ILE A 65 24.96 -18.37 -31.89
CA ILE A 65 23.71 -17.61 -31.71
C ILE A 65 22.82 -18.28 -30.66
N LEU A 66 22.71 -19.61 -30.69
CA LEU A 66 21.95 -20.36 -29.68
C LEU A 66 22.55 -20.22 -28.30
N VAL A 67 23.88 -20.24 -28.20
CA VAL A 67 24.61 -20.05 -26.94
C VAL A 67 24.38 -18.63 -26.39
N LEU A 68 24.49 -17.60 -27.22
CA LEU A 68 24.21 -16.22 -26.79
C LEU A 68 22.75 -16.03 -26.37
N ALA A 69 21.79 -16.59 -27.11
CA ALA A 69 20.38 -16.55 -26.75
C ALA A 69 20.13 -17.23 -25.40
N ALA A 70 20.71 -18.42 -25.17
CA ALA A 70 20.59 -19.14 -23.91
C ALA A 70 21.20 -18.36 -22.73
N ILE A 71 22.38 -17.75 -22.92
CA ILE A 71 23.00 -16.90 -21.90
C ILE A 71 22.13 -15.70 -21.57
N TRP A 72 21.60 -15.00 -22.59
CA TRP A 72 20.80 -13.79 -22.41
C TRP A 72 19.49 -14.09 -21.67
N ILE A 73 18.79 -15.13 -22.11
CA ILE A 73 17.57 -15.64 -21.48
C ILE A 73 17.84 -16.10 -20.03
N GLY A 74 18.89 -16.90 -19.82
CA GLY A 74 19.28 -17.38 -18.50
C GLY A 74 19.62 -16.24 -17.54
N GLY A 75 20.34 -15.23 -18.03
CA GLY A 75 20.65 -14.00 -17.29
C GLY A 75 19.40 -13.22 -16.90
N PHE A 76 18.45 -13.04 -17.82
CA PHE A 76 17.16 -12.38 -17.53
C PHE A 76 16.32 -13.17 -16.53
N ALA A 77 16.25 -14.49 -16.67
CA ALA A 77 15.54 -15.35 -15.73
C ALA A 77 16.15 -15.27 -14.32
N ALA A 78 17.49 -15.29 -14.21
CA ALA A 78 18.20 -15.12 -12.95
C ALA A 78 17.96 -13.75 -12.32
N LEU A 79 17.97 -12.68 -13.12
CA LEU A 79 17.67 -11.32 -12.65
C LEU A 79 16.25 -11.21 -12.10
N ILE A 80 15.25 -11.73 -12.83
CA ILE A 80 13.85 -11.75 -12.37
C ILE A 80 13.71 -12.56 -11.09
N ALA A 81 14.31 -13.76 -11.04
CA ALA A 81 14.28 -14.61 -9.85
C ALA A 81 14.90 -13.89 -8.63
N TRP A 82 16.02 -13.18 -8.83
CA TRP A 82 16.65 -12.38 -7.79
C TRP A 82 15.76 -11.22 -7.31
N LEU A 83 15.11 -10.49 -8.23
CA LEU A 83 14.15 -9.43 -7.88
C LEU A 83 12.95 -9.99 -7.09
N CYS A 84 12.38 -11.12 -7.52
CA CYS A 84 11.30 -11.79 -6.82
C CYS A 84 11.73 -12.27 -5.42
N LEU A 85 12.91 -12.87 -5.30
CA LEU A 85 13.45 -13.32 -4.02
C LEU A 85 13.69 -12.14 -3.07
N ARG A 86 14.23 -11.02 -3.57
CA ARG A 86 14.40 -9.80 -2.79
C ARG A 86 13.07 -9.24 -2.30
N HIS A 87 12.04 -9.23 -3.14
CA HIS A 87 10.69 -8.84 -2.72
C HIS A 87 10.12 -9.78 -1.65
N LEU A 88 10.34 -11.10 -1.78
CA LEU A 88 9.89 -12.08 -0.79
C LEU A 88 10.59 -11.91 0.55
N LEU A 89 11.91 -11.73 0.55
CA LEU A 89 12.70 -11.51 1.76
C LEU A 89 12.27 -10.20 2.44
N ASN A 90 11.97 -9.16 1.66
CA ASN A 90 11.46 -7.90 2.20
C ASN A 90 10.02 -8.00 2.72
N ALA A 91 9.17 -8.84 2.11
CA ALA A 91 7.81 -9.08 2.58
C ALA A 91 7.78 -9.84 3.92
N GLY A 92 8.82 -10.61 4.20
CA GLY A 92 9.04 -11.29 5.49
C GLY A 92 9.83 -10.46 6.50
N SER A 93 10.07 -9.18 6.26
CA SER A 93 10.84 -8.38 7.20
C SER A 93 10.10 -8.23 8.55
N PRO A 94 10.81 -8.21 9.68
CA PRO A 94 10.23 -8.01 11.01
C PRO A 94 9.45 -6.70 11.15
N ASP A 95 9.67 -5.73 10.25
CA ASP A 95 9.08 -4.39 10.25
C ASP A 95 7.95 -4.24 9.22
N GLY A 96 7.65 -5.29 8.44
CA GLY A 96 6.67 -5.26 7.35
C GLY A 96 5.20 -5.29 7.80
N TRP A 97 4.94 -5.34 9.10
CA TRP A 97 3.58 -5.32 9.64
C TRP A 97 3.08 -3.89 9.82
N VAL A 98 1.81 -3.68 9.49
CA VAL A 98 1.12 -2.39 9.70
C VAL A 98 0.26 -2.42 10.96
N LEU A 99 -0.28 -3.59 11.30
CA LEU A 99 -1.16 -3.77 12.45
C LEU A 99 -0.78 -5.05 13.19
N ARG A 100 -0.54 -4.94 14.49
CA ARG A 100 -0.32 -6.07 15.39
C ARG A 100 -1.16 -5.90 16.64
N GLU A 101 -1.64 -7.01 17.17
CA GLU A 101 -2.43 -7.06 18.39
C GLU A 101 -1.62 -7.80 19.45
N ASP A 102 -1.42 -7.18 20.60
CA ASP A 102 -0.72 -7.75 21.77
C ASP A 102 -1.70 -8.10 22.91
N GLY A 103 -2.98 -8.24 22.56
CA GLY A 103 -4.06 -8.63 23.45
C GLY A 103 -4.58 -7.55 24.39
N ALA A 104 -3.73 -6.64 24.88
CA ALA A 104 -4.14 -5.43 25.63
C ALA A 104 -4.04 -4.15 24.78
N HIS A 105 -3.21 -4.19 23.74
CA HIS A 105 -2.92 -3.04 22.88
C HIS A 105 -3.04 -3.42 21.41
N LEU A 106 -3.48 -2.45 20.62
CA LEU A 106 -3.39 -2.44 19.18
C LEU A 106 -2.16 -1.61 18.79
N LEU A 107 -1.18 -2.26 18.19
CA LEU A 107 0.06 -1.67 17.73
C LEU A 107 -0.08 -1.38 16.23
N ILE A 108 0.11 -0.12 15.85
CA ILE A 108 -0.03 0.34 14.47
C ILE A 108 1.29 0.95 14.04
N ASN A 109 1.92 0.35 13.03
CA ASN A 109 3.08 0.92 12.40
C ASN A 109 2.64 1.99 11.39
N LEU A 110 3.04 3.23 11.63
CA LEU A 110 2.77 4.34 10.71
C LEU A 110 3.59 4.22 9.42
N ARG A 111 4.68 3.43 9.44
CA ARG A 111 5.51 3.16 8.27
C ARG A 111 4.95 2.02 7.43
N SER A 112 4.92 2.25 6.13
CA SER A 112 4.73 1.19 5.15
C SER A 112 6.01 0.35 5.03
N HIS A 113 5.87 -0.95 4.75
CA HIS A 113 6.99 -1.83 4.39
C HIS A 113 7.76 -1.35 3.14
N LEU A 114 7.16 -0.50 2.31
CA LEU A 114 7.85 0.14 1.17
C LEU A 114 8.84 1.23 1.59
N ASN A 115 8.78 1.64 2.85
CA ASN A 115 9.59 2.71 3.42
C ASN A 115 10.68 2.18 4.37
N THR A 116 11.17 0.95 4.15
CA THR A 116 12.21 0.28 4.95
C THR A 116 13.57 0.99 4.97
N HIS A 117 13.77 1.96 4.08
CA HIS A 117 14.99 2.76 4.01
C HIS A 117 15.03 3.92 5.03
N PHE A 118 13.98 4.14 5.82
CA PHE A 118 13.97 5.15 6.87
C PHE A 118 14.63 4.63 8.16
N ASP A 119 15.22 5.56 8.90
CA ASP A 119 15.94 5.29 10.16
C ASP A 119 15.02 4.63 11.22
N PRO A 120 15.34 3.43 11.70
CA PRO A 120 14.53 2.69 12.69
C PRO A 120 14.43 3.39 14.05
N ALA A 121 15.39 4.26 14.39
CA ALA A 121 15.41 4.98 15.66
C ALA A 121 14.27 6.02 15.79
N THR A 122 13.58 6.35 14.69
CA THR A 122 12.52 7.35 14.76
C THR A 122 11.17 6.77 15.21
N PRO A 123 10.45 7.47 16.13
CA PRO A 123 9.11 7.09 16.54
C PRO A 123 8.17 6.99 15.34
N SER A 124 7.64 5.79 15.15
CA SER A 124 6.73 5.44 14.04
C SER A 124 5.66 4.44 14.47
N LEU A 125 5.67 4.02 15.74
CA LEU A 125 4.70 3.08 16.24
C LEU A 125 3.66 3.79 17.11
N LEU A 126 2.40 3.66 16.72
CA LEU A 126 1.26 4.08 17.51
C LEU A 126 0.78 2.90 18.37
N VAL A 127 0.73 3.11 19.69
CA VAL A 127 0.20 2.15 20.66
C VAL A 127 -1.18 2.63 21.11
N LEU A 128 -2.21 1.86 20.78
CA LEU A 128 -3.60 2.13 21.17
C LEU A 128 -4.07 1.10 22.21
N PRO A 129 -4.37 1.50 23.45
CA PRO A 129 -4.98 0.61 24.43
C PRO A 129 -6.34 0.12 23.96
N GLN A 130 -6.66 -1.16 24.16
CA GLN A 130 -7.92 -1.77 23.71
C GLN A 130 -9.16 -0.98 24.20
N ARG A 131 -9.14 -0.55 25.47
CA ARG A 131 -10.23 0.23 26.09
C ARG A 131 -10.50 1.59 25.45
N ARG A 132 -9.52 2.13 24.71
CA ARG A 132 -9.66 3.41 23.98
C ARG A 132 -10.22 3.19 22.58
N VAL A 133 -10.27 1.97 22.07
CA VAL A 133 -10.84 1.68 20.75
C VAL A 133 -12.36 1.59 20.88
N ARG A 134 -13.08 2.57 20.36
CA ARG A 134 -14.55 2.62 20.37
C ARG A 134 -15.14 1.60 19.40
N SER A 135 -14.64 1.61 18.17
CA SER A 135 -15.09 0.71 17.12
C SER A 135 -14.07 0.56 16.00
N LEU A 136 -14.20 -0.57 15.29
CA LEU A 136 -13.51 -0.84 14.04
C LEU A 136 -14.55 -0.91 12.91
N SER A 137 -14.30 -0.29 11.77
CA SER A 137 -15.13 -0.48 10.59
C SER A 137 -14.30 -0.93 9.40
N VAL A 138 -14.93 -1.75 8.57
CA VAL A 138 -14.37 -2.23 7.32
C VAL A 138 -14.99 -1.40 6.21
N VAL A 139 -14.17 -0.61 5.53
CA VAL A 139 -14.63 0.21 4.41
C VAL A 139 -14.13 -0.43 3.11
N ARG A 140 -15.06 -0.72 2.20
CA ARG A 140 -14.76 -1.25 0.88
C ARG A 140 -15.18 -0.23 -0.16
N GLU A 141 -14.21 0.26 -0.91
CA GLU A 141 -14.48 1.14 -2.04
C GLU A 141 -14.26 0.33 -3.32
N ARG A 142 -15.32 0.24 -4.13
CA ARG A 142 -15.18 -0.09 -5.55
C ARG A 142 -15.12 1.22 -6.30
N GLY A 143 -14.08 1.40 -7.08
CA GLY A 143 -13.94 2.59 -7.89
C GLY A 143 -13.26 2.30 -9.19
N VAL A 144 -13.04 3.37 -9.94
CA VAL A 144 -12.41 3.31 -11.24
C VAL A 144 -11.10 4.09 -11.15
N ARG A 145 -9.99 3.45 -11.51
CA ARG A 145 -8.73 4.13 -11.78
C ARG A 145 -8.89 4.86 -13.08
N THR A 146 -8.97 6.17 -13.00
CA THR A 146 -8.86 6.99 -14.19
C THR A 146 -7.39 7.38 -14.36
N HIS A 147 -6.78 6.98 -15.46
CA HIS A 147 -5.47 7.46 -15.85
C HIS A 147 -5.47 7.85 -17.32
N VAL A 148 -4.68 8.87 -17.63
CA VAL A 148 -4.47 9.31 -19.00
C VAL A 148 -3.30 8.51 -19.56
N GLY A 149 -3.56 7.69 -20.57
CA GLY A 149 -2.52 6.99 -21.31
C GLY A 149 -1.94 7.86 -22.41
N ASP A 150 -1.02 7.27 -23.17
CA ASP A 150 -0.42 7.92 -24.32
C ASP A 150 -1.53 8.34 -25.32
N TYR A 151 -1.36 9.52 -25.93
CA TYR A 151 -2.35 10.17 -26.83
C TYR A 151 -3.60 10.75 -26.15
N GLY A 152 -3.62 10.93 -24.83
CA GLY A 152 -4.74 11.59 -24.15
C GLY A 152 -5.97 10.69 -23.98
N VAL A 153 -5.81 9.38 -24.20
CA VAL A 153 -6.89 8.41 -23.97
C VAL A 153 -7.07 8.22 -22.47
N ILE A 154 -8.31 8.38 -22.01
CA ILE A 154 -8.68 8.10 -20.63
C ILE A 154 -8.95 6.60 -20.48
N PHE A 155 -8.14 5.93 -19.67
CA PHE A 155 -8.33 4.54 -19.28
C PHE A 155 -8.97 4.46 -17.90
N GLU A 156 -10.04 3.68 -17.82
CA GLU A 156 -10.85 3.46 -16.64
C GLU A 156 -10.74 1.99 -16.20
N ASN A 157 -9.88 1.71 -15.22
CA ASN A 157 -9.68 0.34 -14.73
C ASN A 157 -10.41 0.15 -13.39
N PRO A 158 -11.24 -0.89 -13.21
CA PRO A 158 -11.87 -1.13 -11.92
C PRO A 158 -10.82 -1.43 -10.85
N ILE A 159 -10.85 -0.68 -9.75
CA ILE A 159 -10.04 -0.93 -8.56
C ILE A 159 -10.96 -1.28 -7.40
N ARG A 160 -10.48 -2.22 -6.59
CA ARG A 160 -11.03 -2.49 -5.26
C ARG A 160 -10.05 -2.00 -4.21
N ARG A 161 -10.48 -1.02 -3.43
CA ARG A 161 -9.76 -0.51 -2.26
C ARG A 161 -10.44 -1.00 -0.98
N GLU A 162 -9.65 -1.37 0.00
CA GLU A 162 -10.13 -1.86 1.29
C GLU A 162 -9.40 -1.10 2.39
N PHE A 163 -10.16 -0.58 3.33
CA PHE A 163 -9.63 0.18 4.46
C PHE A 163 -10.14 -0.41 5.77
N LEU A 164 -9.31 -0.27 6.80
CA LEU A 164 -9.69 -0.48 8.19
C LEU A 164 -9.73 0.88 8.88
N ASP A 165 -10.91 1.25 9.34
CA ASP A 165 -11.15 2.50 10.05
C ASP A 165 -11.25 2.20 11.54
N ILE A 166 -10.52 2.97 12.34
CA ILE A 166 -10.36 2.78 13.78
C ILE A 166 -10.80 4.06 14.46
N ALA A 167 -11.95 3.99 15.14
CA ALA A 167 -12.43 5.07 15.99
C ALA A 167 -11.90 4.86 17.41
N PHE A 168 -11.25 5.87 17.98
CA PHE A 168 -10.65 5.76 19.30
C PHE A 168 -10.83 7.05 20.13
N ASP A 169 -10.71 6.89 21.45
CA ASP A 169 -10.71 7.94 22.45
C ASP A 169 -9.27 8.40 22.74
N GLY A 170 -8.96 9.68 22.56
CA GLY A 170 -7.66 10.23 22.89
C GLY A 170 -7.36 11.54 22.19
N ASP A 171 -6.11 11.96 22.28
CA ASP A 171 -5.60 13.12 21.55
C ASP A 171 -5.41 12.76 20.07
N THR A 172 -6.47 12.99 19.29
CA THR A 172 -6.47 12.77 17.84
C THR A 172 -5.58 13.75 17.10
N GLU A 173 -5.31 14.93 17.68
CA GLU A 173 -4.49 15.97 17.04
C GLU A 173 -3.01 15.58 17.06
N ALA A 174 -2.51 15.09 18.20
CA ALA A 174 -1.14 14.58 18.28
C ALA A 174 -0.91 13.40 17.32
N VAL A 175 -1.88 12.49 17.20
CA VAL A 175 -1.79 11.37 16.25
C VAL A 175 -1.87 11.87 14.80
N ALA A 176 -2.74 12.83 14.48
CA ALA A 176 -2.82 13.42 13.16
C ALA A 176 -1.51 14.12 12.75
N ALA A 177 -0.90 14.85 13.68
CA ALA A 177 0.39 15.50 13.49
C ALA A 177 1.50 14.48 13.22
N ALA A 178 1.55 13.39 13.98
CA ALA A 178 2.53 12.32 13.78
C ALA A 178 2.35 11.60 12.44
N VAL A 179 1.11 11.28 12.06
CA VAL A 179 0.78 10.67 10.75
C VAL A 179 1.17 11.60 9.61
N SER A 180 0.89 12.90 9.72
CA SER A 180 1.26 13.91 8.73
C SER A 180 2.78 14.10 8.62
N ALA A 181 3.48 14.12 9.76
CA ALA A 181 4.94 14.21 9.80
C ALA A 181 5.60 13.01 9.11
N GLU A 182 5.06 11.80 9.29
CA GLU A 182 5.57 10.61 8.60
C GLU A 182 5.22 10.62 7.11
N GLY A 183 4.03 11.11 6.74
CA GLY A 183 3.62 11.25 5.34
C GLY A 183 4.43 12.29 4.54
N THR A 184 4.97 13.32 5.20
CA THR A 184 5.79 14.37 4.59
C THR A 184 7.30 14.09 4.68
N ARG A 185 7.69 13.00 5.35
CA ARG A 185 9.09 12.65 5.57
C ARG A 185 9.80 12.35 4.25
N ARG A 186 10.83 13.13 3.94
CA ARG A 186 11.69 12.92 2.76
C ARG A 186 12.76 11.87 3.05
N SER A 187 12.98 10.96 2.10
CA SER A 187 14.12 10.05 2.14
C SER A 187 15.41 10.84 1.87
N LYS A 188 16.50 10.48 2.54
CA LYS A 188 17.84 11.06 2.30
C LYS A 188 18.43 10.68 0.92
N GLY A 189 17.65 10.05 0.03
CA GLY A 189 18.13 9.47 -1.25
C GLY A 189 17.22 9.71 -2.46
N GLY A 190 16.30 10.67 -2.41
CA GLY A 190 15.62 11.16 -3.63
C GLY A 190 14.53 10.26 -4.23
N SER A 191 14.18 9.13 -3.61
CA SER A 191 12.97 8.39 -3.99
C SER A 191 11.74 9.26 -3.72
N ARG A 192 11.05 9.67 -4.79
CA ARG A 192 9.83 10.50 -4.75
C ARG A 192 8.57 9.71 -4.38
N PHE A 193 8.67 8.39 -4.23
CA PHE A 193 7.53 7.53 -3.93
C PHE A 193 7.43 7.30 -2.41
N HIS A 194 6.53 8.05 -1.79
CA HIS A 194 6.14 7.87 -0.39
C HIS A 194 4.79 7.16 -0.33
N HIS A 195 4.79 5.91 0.14
CA HIS A 195 3.55 5.21 0.43
C HIS A 195 3.15 5.48 1.88
N SER A 196 2.05 6.20 2.07
CA SER A 196 1.41 6.39 3.39
C SER A 196 0.28 5.37 3.54
N ALA A 197 0.50 4.36 4.39
CA ALA A 197 -0.47 3.31 4.66
C ALA A 197 -1.54 3.74 5.68
N VAL A 198 -1.25 4.76 6.49
CA VAL A 198 -2.10 5.21 7.60
C VAL A 198 -2.40 6.70 7.42
N ARG A 199 -3.66 7.09 7.57
CA ARG A 199 -4.13 8.47 7.46
C ARG A 199 -5.13 8.78 8.56
N MET A 200 -5.15 10.02 9.02
CA MET A 200 -6.21 10.51 9.91
C MET A 200 -7.33 11.15 9.07
N LEU A 201 -8.57 10.76 9.31
CA LEU A 201 -9.75 11.39 8.72
C LEU A 201 -10.20 12.60 9.55
N PRO A 202 -10.90 13.59 8.95
CA PRO A 202 -11.36 14.79 9.67
C PRO A 202 -12.28 14.49 10.87
N ASN A 203 -12.96 13.34 10.88
CA ASN A 203 -13.80 12.89 11.97
C ASN A 203 -13.02 12.24 13.14
N GLY A 204 -11.68 12.34 13.15
CA GLY A 204 -10.83 11.74 14.18
C GLY A 204 -10.66 10.22 14.06
N THR A 205 -11.05 9.63 12.93
CA THR A 205 -10.89 8.19 12.68
C THR A 205 -9.56 7.91 11.99
N LEU A 206 -8.82 6.92 12.51
CA LEU A 206 -7.58 6.46 11.88
C LEU A 206 -7.91 5.46 10.78
N ARG A 207 -7.61 5.79 9.54
CA ARG A 207 -7.82 4.94 8.35
C ARG A 207 -6.53 4.27 7.94
N ILE A 208 -6.55 2.94 7.88
CA ILE A 208 -5.44 2.12 7.40
C ILE A 208 -5.80 1.55 6.01
N ALA A 209 -4.98 1.83 5.01
CA ALA A 209 -5.08 1.25 3.68
C ALA A 209 -4.66 -0.22 3.71
N TRP A 210 -5.64 -1.12 3.64
CA TRP A 210 -5.43 -2.56 3.65
C TRP A 210 -5.21 -3.12 2.25
N ARG A 211 -5.95 -2.58 1.28
CA ARG A 211 -5.77 -2.86 -0.14
C ARG A 211 -5.88 -1.55 -0.92
N ASP A 212 -4.85 -1.27 -1.68
CA ASP A 212 -4.71 -0.15 -2.61
C ASP A 212 -4.28 -0.70 -4.00
N GLU A 213 -4.20 0.19 -4.99
CA GLU A 213 -3.53 -0.01 -6.29
C GLU A 213 -2.12 -0.58 -6.15
N THR A 214 -1.37 -0.14 -5.14
CA THR A 214 0.06 -0.45 -5.02
C THR A 214 0.38 -1.53 -3.99
N ASN A 215 -0.51 -1.75 -3.03
CA ASN A 215 -0.23 -2.60 -1.89
C ASN A 215 -1.45 -3.40 -1.44
N ARG A 216 -1.20 -4.61 -0.92
CA ARG A 216 -2.21 -5.46 -0.29
C ARG A 216 -1.63 -6.09 0.96
N LEU A 217 -2.14 -5.67 2.11
CA LEU A 217 -1.76 -6.20 3.41
C LEU A 217 -2.34 -7.60 3.64
N ARG A 218 -1.61 -8.40 4.42
CA ARG A 218 -1.99 -9.75 4.86
C ARG A 218 -2.04 -9.77 6.40
N PRO A 219 -2.96 -10.54 7.01
CA PRO A 219 -3.99 -11.38 6.38
C PRO A 219 -5.09 -10.54 5.69
N GLY A 220 -5.95 -11.18 4.88
CA GLY A 220 -7.07 -10.46 4.25
C GLY A 220 -8.03 -9.87 5.30
N LEU A 221 -8.67 -8.76 4.97
CA LEU A 221 -9.47 -7.97 5.91
C LEU A 221 -10.60 -8.78 6.58
N ASP A 222 -11.23 -9.72 5.88
CA ASP A 222 -12.24 -10.63 6.49
C ASP A 222 -11.67 -11.55 7.55
N THR A 223 -10.43 -12.01 7.34
CA THR A 223 -9.74 -12.86 8.32
C THR A 223 -9.31 -12.03 9.52
N LEU A 224 -8.82 -10.81 9.27
CA LEU A 224 -8.52 -9.86 10.33
C LEU A 224 -9.78 -9.52 11.15
N ARG A 225 -10.90 -9.19 10.49
CA ARG A 225 -12.18 -8.88 11.13
C ARG A 225 -12.62 -10.00 12.05
N ARG A 226 -12.61 -11.26 11.58
CA ARG A 226 -12.97 -12.43 12.40
C ARG A 226 -12.07 -12.59 13.63
N ARG A 227 -10.79 -12.24 13.52
CA ARG A 227 -9.85 -12.31 14.63
C ARG A 227 -10.11 -11.19 15.65
N LEU A 228 -10.23 -9.95 15.17
CA LEU A 228 -10.41 -8.77 16.01
C LEU A 228 -11.82 -8.70 16.62
N SER A 229 -12.84 -9.28 15.99
CA SER A 229 -14.22 -9.27 16.49
C SER A 229 -14.38 -9.99 17.82
N LEU A 230 -13.39 -10.79 18.24
CA LEU A 230 -13.37 -11.43 19.56
C LEU A 230 -13.11 -10.43 20.70
N ARG A 231 -12.53 -9.26 20.39
CA ARG A 231 -12.02 -8.30 21.38
C ARG A 231 -12.45 -6.86 21.12
N TYR A 232 -12.86 -6.54 19.90
CA TYR A 232 -13.24 -5.21 19.47
C TYR A 232 -14.65 -5.20 18.87
N ARG A 233 -15.39 -4.12 19.13
CA ARG A 233 -16.67 -3.88 18.48
C ARG A 233 -16.45 -3.49 17.03
N PHE A 234 -17.11 -4.17 16.11
CA PHE A 234 -17.17 -3.75 14.72
C PHE A 234 -18.44 -2.94 14.45
N ALA A 235 -18.29 -1.79 13.83
CA ALA A 235 -19.41 -1.10 13.19
C ALA A 235 -19.72 -1.76 11.84
N ASP A 236 -20.85 -1.39 11.25
CA ASP A 236 -21.26 -1.92 9.97
C ASP A 236 -20.22 -1.62 8.88
N ALA A 237 -20.10 -2.57 7.95
CA ALA A 237 -19.18 -2.40 6.85
C ALA A 237 -19.76 -1.38 5.88
N GLU A 238 -19.01 -0.31 5.63
CA GLU A 238 -19.38 0.66 4.62
C GLU A 238 -18.88 0.15 3.26
N SER A 239 -19.79 0.07 2.29
CA SER A 239 -19.45 -0.20 0.91
C SER A 239 -19.85 0.99 0.08
N SER A 240 -18.87 1.62 -0.58
CA SER A 240 -19.11 2.71 -1.50
C SER A 240 -18.70 2.28 -2.90
N GLU A 241 -19.55 2.60 -3.88
CA GLU A 241 -19.24 2.45 -5.29
C GLU A 241 -19.08 3.85 -5.89
N GLN A 242 -17.91 4.10 -6.47
CA GLN A 242 -17.60 5.37 -7.11
C GLN A 242 -17.99 5.28 -8.58
N ALA A 243 -18.84 6.20 -9.01
CA ALA A 243 -19.23 6.31 -10.41
C ALA A 243 -18.01 6.58 -11.32
N PRO A 244 -18.01 6.06 -12.55
CA PRO A 244 -17.01 6.39 -13.56
C PRO A 244 -16.93 7.90 -13.79
N LEU A 245 -15.72 8.42 -13.99
CA LEU A 245 -15.50 9.87 -14.08
C LEU A 245 -16.26 10.49 -15.26
N ARG A 246 -16.32 9.77 -16.39
CA ARG A 246 -17.06 10.20 -17.59
C ARG A 246 -18.58 10.22 -17.40
N SER A 247 -19.10 9.49 -16.42
CA SER A 247 -20.53 9.47 -16.11
C SER A 247 -20.96 10.59 -15.16
N LEU A 248 -19.99 11.28 -14.53
CA LEU A 248 -20.26 12.41 -13.65
C LEU A 248 -20.51 13.67 -14.48
N ASP A 249 -21.39 14.52 -13.96
CA ASP A 249 -21.55 15.89 -14.44
C ASP A 249 -20.30 16.73 -14.10
N ARG A 250 -20.26 17.97 -14.60
CA ARG A 250 -19.10 18.85 -14.40
C ARG A 250 -18.78 19.06 -12.91
N ALA A 251 -19.79 19.29 -12.08
CA ALA A 251 -19.60 19.48 -10.64
C ALA A 251 -19.07 18.22 -9.94
N GLY A 252 -19.56 17.04 -10.35
CA GLY A 252 -19.06 15.74 -9.89
C GLY A 252 -17.62 15.48 -10.33
N GLN A 253 -17.25 15.84 -11.56
CA GLN A 253 -15.87 15.75 -12.06
C GLN A 253 -14.91 16.65 -11.28
N GLU A 254 -15.30 17.90 -11.01
CA GLU A 254 -14.50 18.85 -10.22
C GLU A 254 -14.33 18.37 -8.77
N SER A 255 -15.40 17.89 -8.14
CA SER A 255 -15.36 17.28 -6.80
C SER A 255 -14.41 16.08 -6.75
N ARG A 256 -14.39 15.27 -7.81
CA ARG A 256 -13.51 14.11 -7.94
C ARG A 256 -12.05 14.51 -8.11
N LEU A 257 -11.77 15.55 -8.90
CA LEU A 257 -10.42 16.11 -9.03
C LEU A 257 -9.91 16.66 -7.70
N LEU A 258 -10.78 17.33 -6.93
CA LEU A 258 -10.48 17.81 -5.58
C LEU A 258 -10.13 16.67 -4.62
N GLU A 259 -10.89 15.58 -4.67
CA GLU A 259 -10.61 14.39 -3.88
C GLU A 259 -9.25 13.76 -4.25
N MET A 260 -8.89 13.72 -5.54
CA MET A 260 -7.57 13.25 -5.97
C MET A 260 -6.44 14.13 -5.43
N VAL A 261 -6.63 15.45 -5.42
CA VAL A 261 -5.65 16.41 -4.88
C VAL A 261 -5.49 16.25 -3.37
N SER A 262 -6.60 16.11 -2.63
CA SER A 262 -6.57 15.89 -1.18
C SER A 262 -5.90 14.56 -0.81
N ARG A 263 -5.97 13.56 -1.69
CA ARG A 263 -5.27 12.27 -1.56
C ARG A 263 -3.77 12.34 -1.90
N GLY A 264 -3.26 13.49 -2.34
CA GLY A 264 -1.87 13.70 -2.76
C GLY A 264 -1.60 13.37 -4.23
N GLU A 265 -2.64 13.06 -5.01
CA GLU A 265 -2.53 12.66 -6.42
C GLU A 265 -2.57 13.87 -7.39
N ARG A 266 -1.98 15.00 -6.99
CA ARG A 266 -2.04 16.29 -7.72
C ARG A 266 -1.68 16.17 -9.20
N MET A 267 -0.57 15.50 -9.51
CA MET A 267 -0.11 15.36 -10.90
C MET A 267 -1.10 14.56 -11.77
N LYS A 268 -1.76 13.55 -11.19
CA LYS A 268 -2.81 12.80 -11.90
C LYS A 268 -4.05 13.67 -12.09
N ALA A 269 -4.44 14.46 -11.09
CA ALA A 269 -5.55 15.40 -11.19
C ALA A 269 -5.31 16.45 -12.28
N VAL A 270 -4.10 17.01 -12.38
CA VAL A 270 -3.71 17.95 -13.45
C VAL A 270 -3.79 17.27 -14.82
N ALA A 271 -3.20 16.09 -14.98
CA ALA A 271 -3.25 15.34 -16.24
C ALA A 271 -4.70 15.06 -16.68
N LEU A 272 -5.56 14.75 -15.72
CA LEU A 272 -6.97 14.47 -15.97
C LEU A 272 -7.78 15.72 -16.34
N ALA A 273 -7.54 16.84 -15.66
CA ALA A 273 -8.14 18.13 -15.99
C ALA A 273 -7.79 18.58 -17.42
N LYS A 274 -6.54 18.36 -17.85
CA LYS A 274 -6.14 18.64 -19.26
C LYS A 274 -7.02 17.92 -20.27
N VAL A 275 -7.27 16.63 -20.04
CA VAL A 275 -8.05 15.82 -20.98
C VAL A 275 -9.54 16.10 -20.88
N LEU A 276 -10.07 16.28 -19.67
CA LEU A 276 -11.50 16.55 -19.46
C LEU A 276 -11.94 17.91 -20.00
N TYR A 277 -11.10 18.92 -19.85
CA TYR A 277 -11.46 20.31 -20.20
C TYR A 277 -10.68 20.87 -21.40
N GLY A 278 -9.83 20.06 -22.04
CA GLY A 278 -9.02 20.50 -23.19
C GLY A 278 -7.99 21.57 -22.83
N MET A 279 -7.55 21.65 -21.58
CA MET A 279 -6.63 22.67 -21.07
C MET A 279 -5.16 22.31 -21.35
N ASP A 280 -4.30 23.34 -21.43
CA ASP A 280 -2.86 23.13 -21.40
C ASP A 280 -2.35 22.76 -20.00
N THR A 281 -1.06 22.41 -19.86
CA THR A 281 -0.50 21.98 -18.56
C THR A 281 -0.54 23.08 -17.51
N THR A 282 -0.31 24.32 -17.91
CA THR A 282 -0.23 25.48 -17.01
C THR A 282 -1.64 25.87 -16.55
N GLU A 283 -2.59 25.93 -17.48
CA GLU A 283 -4.01 26.16 -17.24
C GLU A 283 -4.61 25.09 -16.33
N ALA A 284 -4.34 23.80 -16.59
CA ALA A 284 -4.82 22.71 -15.75
C ALA A 284 -4.22 22.75 -14.35
N MET A 285 -2.95 23.15 -14.22
CA MET A 285 -2.31 23.31 -12.91
C MET A 285 -2.92 24.47 -12.13
N HIS A 286 -3.13 25.63 -12.77
CA HIS A 286 -3.85 26.75 -12.16
C HIS A 286 -5.31 26.42 -11.83
N PHE A 287 -5.98 25.62 -12.66
CA PHE A 287 -7.33 25.14 -12.37
C PHE A 287 -7.36 24.28 -11.11
N VAL A 288 -6.48 23.29 -11.02
CA VAL A 288 -6.35 22.42 -9.83
C VAL A 288 -5.96 23.22 -8.58
N ASP A 289 -5.07 24.20 -8.70
CA ASP A 289 -4.64 25.02 -7.57
C ASP A 289 -5.75 25.97 -7.10
N ARG A 290 -6.55 26.53 -8.02
CA ARG A 290 -7.72 27.36 -7.68
C ARG A 290 -8.78 26.57 -6.92
N MET A 291 -9.02 25.31 -7.29
CA MET A 291 -10.01 24.49 -6.58
C MET A 291 -9.60 24.19 -5.13
N ARG A 292 -8.31 24.25 -4.81
CA ARG A 292 -7.78 24.04 -3.45
C ARG A 292 -7.88 25.30 -2.56
N GLY A 293 -8.07 26.46 -3.17
CA GLY A 293 -8.10 27.79 -2.54
C GLY A 293 -9.41 28.09 -1.86
#